data_AF-A0A2G9M5T3-F1
#
_entry.id   AF-A0A2G9M5T3-F1
#
_cell.length_a   1.000
_cell.length_b   1.000
_cell.length_c   1.000
_cell.angle_alpha   90.00
_cell.angle_beta   90.00
_cell.angle_gamma   90.00
#
_symmetry.space_group_name_H-M   'P 1'
#
loop_
_entity.id
_entity.type
_entity.pdbx_description
1 polymer ?
#
loop_
_entity_poly.entity_id
_entity_poly.type
_entity_poly.pdbx_seq_one_letter_code
_entity_poly.pdbx_strand_id
1 'polypeptide(L)'
;METAVVLLIGTLLLGGVTVFLAFRCRSYKLDINSKFLDYRFMALLVVALAFSLHTLGDALMPSMGEEVEMLLESIAHVIMAVSLFIFLLGSRYLLRSAKEHSFK
;
A
#
# COMPACT_ATOMS: atom_id res chain seq x y z
N MET A 1 -8.09 -1.41 -24.09
CA MET A 1 -9.12 -0.80 -23.23
C MET A 1 -9.71 -1.83 -22.28
N GLU A 2 -10.28 -2.94 -22.77
CA GLU A 2 -10.89 -3.96 -21.88
C GLU A 2 -9.92 -4.56 -20.84
N THR A 3 -8.68 -4.86 -21.25
CA THR A 3 -7.65 -5.41 -20.35
C THR A 3 -7.27 -4.46 -19.22
N ALA A 4 -7.04 -3.18 -19.51
CA ALA A 4 -6.67 -2.18 -18.50
C ALA A 4 -7.79 -1.93 -17.48
N VAL A 5 -9.06 -1.92 -17.92
CA VAL A 5 -10.21 -1.79 -17.02
C VAL A 5 -10.35 -3.02 -16.11
N VAL A 6 -10.14 -4.23 -16.64
CA VAL A 6 -10.13 -5.46 -15.83
C VAL A 6 -9.01 -5.43 -14.80
N LEU A 7 -7.80 -4.97 -15.17
CA LEU A 7 -6.68 -4.81 -14.25
C LEU A 7 -6.95 -3.78 -13.15
N LEU A 8 -7.61 -2.66 -13.48
CA LEU A 8 -8.01 -1.64 -12.51
C LEU A 8 -9.00 -2.22 -11.49
N ILE A 9 -10.05 -2.91 -11.96
CA ILE A 9 -11.02 -3.57 -11.07
C ILE A 9 -10.32 -4.62 -10.18
N GLY A 10 -9.43 -5.44 -10.77
CA GLY A 10 -8.65 -6.42 -10.02
C GLY A 10 -7.78 -5.78 -8.94
N THR A 11 -7.15 -4.65 -9.25
CA THR A 11 -6.29 -3.89 -8.33
C THR A 11 -7.09 -3.29 -7.19
N LEU A 12 -8.27 -2.73 -7.47
CA LEU A 12 -9.17 -2.20 -6.45
C LEU A 12 -9.69 -3.29 -5.50
N LEU A 13 -10.07 -4.46 -6.05
CA LEU A 13 -10.53 -5.60 -5.25
C LEU A 13 -9.40 -6.16 -4.36
N LEU A 14 -8.24 -6.42 -4.94
CA LEU A 14 -7.07 -6.93 -4.19
C LEU A 14 -6.59 -5.92 -3.16
N GLY A 15 -6.56 -4.63 -3.51
CA GLY A 15 -6.24 -3.54 -2.58
C GLY A 15 -7.23 -3.48 -1.42
N GLY A 16 -8.52 -3.54 -1.72
CA GLY A 16 -9.59 -3.58 -0.70
C GLY A 16 -9.47 -4.77 0.24
N VAL A 17 -9.26 -5.98 -0.29
CA VAL A 17 -9.04 -7.20 0.51
C VAL A 17 -7.80 -7.06 1.38
N THR A 18 -6.70 -6.54 0.82
CA THR A 18 -5.43 -6.36 1.55
C THR A 18 -5.59 -5.37 2.71
N VAL A 19 -6.24 -4.23 2.48
CA VAL A 19 -6.53 -3.22 3.50
C VAL A 19 -7.48 -3.79 4.56
N PHE A 20 -8.51 -4.53 4.16
CA PHE A 20 -9.43 -5.19 5.08
C PHE A 20 -8.72 -6.19 5.98
N LEU A 21 -7.89 -7.08 5.43
CA LEU A 21 -7.11 -8.03 6.21
C LEU A 21 -6.14 -7.32 7.16
N ALA A 22 -5.46 -6.28 6.69
CA ALA A 22 -4.58 -5.48 7.53
C ALA A 22 -5.33 -4.79 8.69
N PHE A 23 -6.54 -4.27 8.41
CA PHE A 23 -7.42 -3.71 9.43
C PHE A 23 -7.83 -4.77 10.47
N ARG A 24 -8.23 -5.96 10.03
CA ARG A 24 -8.56 -7.09 10.92
C ARG A 24 -7.36 -7.52 11.76
N CYS A 25 -6.16 -7.53 11.19
CA CYS A 25 -4.93 -7.81 11.94
C CYS A 25 -4.67 -6.79 13.06
N ARG A 26 -5.05 -5.51 12.89
CA ARG A 26 -4.98 -4.52 13.98
C ARG A 26 -5.89 -4.86 15.16
N SER A 27 -7.00 -5.57 14.95
CA SER A 27 -7.86 -6.02 16.04
C SER A 27 -7.20 -7.07 16.93
N TYR A 28 -6.20 -7.79 16.41
CA TYR A 28 -5.40 -8.77 17.17
C TYR A 28 -4.08 -8.17 17.69
N LYS A 29 -3.98 -6.83 17.78
CA LYS A 29 -2.79 -6.15 18.29
C LYS A 29 -2.54 -6.52 19.74
N LEU A 30 -1.33 -6.95 20.05
CA LEU A 30 -0.79 -6.92 21.41
C LEU A 30 -0.15 -5.53 21.60
N ASP A 31 -0.07 -5.03 22.82
CA ASP A 31 0.49 -3.68 23.06
C ASP A 31 1.92 -3.54 22.52
N ILE A 32 2.70 -4.63 22.57
CA ILE A 32 4.10 -4.73 22.14
C ILE A 32 4.30 -4.50 20.63
N ASN A 33 3.31 -4.85 19.80
CA ASN A 33 3.39 -4.77 18.34
C ASN A 33 2.36 -3.80 17.71
N SER A 34 1.60 -3.09 18.55
CA SER A 34 0.58 -2.10 18.16
C SER A 34 1.09 -1.09 17.12
N LYS A 35 2.21 -0.41 17.40
CA LYS A 35 2.79 0.59 16.49
C LYS A 35 3.23 -0.02 15.16
N PHE A 36 3.85 -1.20 15.17
CA PHE A 36 4.22 -1.89 13.93
C PHE A 36 3.00 -2.19 13.06
N LEU A 37 1.92 -2.71 13.66
CA LEU A 37 0.68 -3.02 12.96
C LEU A 37 0.00 -1.76 12.41
N ASP A 38 0.06 -0.64 13.12
CA ASP A 38 -0.49 0.64 12.68
C ASP A 38 0.28 1.19 11.46
N TYR A 39 1.62 1.22 11.51
CA TYR A 39 2.44 1.64 10.37
C TYR A 39 2.28 0.71 9.17
N ARG A 40 2.20 -0.61 9.40
CA ARG A 40 1.97 -1.59 8.33
C ARG A 40 0.62 -1.39 7.66
N PHE A 41 -0.43 -1.12 8.44
CA PHE A 41 -1.75 -0.81 7.90
C PHE A 41 -1.72 0.48 7.05
N MET A 42 -1.12 1.56 7.57
CA MET A 42 -0.96 2.79 6.79
C MET A 42 -0.19 2.56 5.50
N ALA A 43 0.93 1.83 5.55
CA ALA A 43 1.73 1.56 4.37
C ALA A 43 0.95 0.76 3.31
N LEU A 44 0.20 -0.27 3.72
CA LEU A 44 -0.64 -1.06 2.82
C LEU A 44 -1.77 -0.22 2.19
N LEU A 45 -2.37 0.70 2.95
CA LEU A 45 -3.37 1.62 2.42
C LEU A 45 -2.77 2.55 1.36
N VAL A 46 -1.59 3.12 1.62
CA VAL A 46 -0.89 4.01 0.70
C VAL A 46 -0.43 3.26 -0.56
N VAL A 47 0.10 2.04 -0.43
CA VAL A 47 0.45 1.17 -1.57
C VAL A 47 -0.77 0.88 -2.43
N ALA A 48 -1.90 0.50 -1.82
CA ALA A 48 -3.12 0.17 -2.55
C ALA A 48 -3.63 1.38 -3.36
N LEU A 49 -3.57 2.59 -2.79
CA LEU A 49 -3.88 3.83 -3.50
C LEU A 49 -2.93 4.07 -4.67
N ALA A 50 -1.62 3.88 -4.47
CA ALA A 50 -0.62 4.09 -5.50
C ALA A 50 -0.81 3.14 -6.69
N PHE A 51 -1.00 1.84 -6.44
CA PHE A 51 -1.28 0.88 -7.51
C PHE A 51 -2.60 1.16 -8.24
N SER A 52 -3.63 1.59 -7.50
CA SER A 52 -4.91 1.99 -8.11
C SER A 52 -4.75 3.21 -9.01
N LEU A 53 -3.93 4.19 -8.60
CA LEU A 53 -3.64 5.38 -9.40
C LEU A 53 -2.82 5.04 -10.65
N HIS A 54 -1.82 4.16 -10.50
CA HIS A 54 -1.03 3.67 -11.64
C HIS A 54 -1.92 2.99 -12.67
N THR A 55 -2.71 1.99 -12.25
CA THR A 55 -3.59 1.25 -13.16
C THR A 55 -4.74 2.09 -13.71
N LEU A 56 -5.13 3.17 -13.02
CA LEU A 56 -6.03 4.18 -13.54
C LEU A 56 -5.40 4.95 -14.71
N GLY A 57 -4.11 5.27 -14.63
CA GLY A 57 -3.35 5.85 -15.74
C GLY A 57 -3.45 5.01 -17.01
N ASP A 58 -3.12 3.72 -16.91
CA ASP A 58 -3.21 2.75 -18.01
C ASP A 58 -4.64 2.66 -18.59
N ALA A 59 -5.65 2.71 -17.73
CA ALA A 59 -7.05 2.65 -18.13
C ALA A 59 -7.53 3.91 -18.85
N LEU A 60 -6.95 5.08 -18.52
CA LEU A 60 -7.27 6.38 -19.11
C LEU A 60 -6.42 6.72 -20.34
N MET A 61 -5.28 6.06 -20.56
CA MET A 61 -4.43 6.27 -21.74
C MET A 61 -5.21 6.34 -23.06
N PRO A 62 -6.18 5.45 -23.37
CA PRO A 62 -6.90 5.47 -24.65
C PRO A 62 -7.79 6.71 -24.85
N SER A 63 -8.22 7.38 -23.78
CA SER A 63 -9.13 8.52 -23.83
C SER A 63 -8.46 9.85 -23.53
N MET A 64 -7.39 9.86 -22.74
CA MET A 64 -6.73 11.08 -22.24
C MET A 64 -5.29 11.25 -22.77
N GLY A 65 -4.74 10.23 -23.43
CA GLY A 65 -3.41 10.27 -24.04
C GLY A 65 -2.26 9.92 -23.09
N GLU A 66 -1.08 9.74 -23.67
CA GLU A 66 0.16 9.31 -23.00
C GLU A 66 0.65 10.30 -21.93
N GLU A 67 0.45 11.61 -22.13
CA GLU A 67 0.88 12.62 -21.15
C GLU A 67 0.20 12.45 -19.79
N VAL A 68 -1.09 12.09 -19.79
CA VAL A 68 -1.87 11.89 -18.56
C VAL A 68 -1.49 10.57 -17.89
N GLU A 69 -1.28 9.50 -18.66
CA GLU A 69 -0.77 8.22 -18.16
C GLU A 69 0.58 8.41 -17.45
N MET A 70 1.55 9.02 -18.13
CA MET A 70 2.90 9.26 -17.61
C MET A 70 2.89 10.13 -16.33
N LEU A 71 2.00 11.12 -16.27
CA LEU A 71 1.82 11.95 -15.08
C LEU A 71 1.28 11.14 -13.89
N LEU A 72 0.20 10.37 -14.12
CA LEU A 72 -0.42 9.54 -13.08
C LEU A 72 0.52 8.43 -12.59
N GLU A 73 1.24 7.80 -13.51
CA GLU A 73 2.26 6.81 -13.22
C GLU A 73 3.39 7.42 -12.36
N SER A 74 3.88 8.61 -12.70
CA SER A 74 4.93 9.30 -11.92
C SER A 74 4.46 9.61 -10.50
N ILE A 75 3.23 10.11 -10.34
CA ILE A 75 2.63 10.38 -9.02
C ILE A 75 2.48 9.08 -8.23
N ALA A 76 2.01 8.00 -8.86
CA ALA A 76 1.88 6.69 -8.23
C ALA A 76 3.22 6.18 -7.69
N HIS A 77 4.31 6.32 -8.45
CA HIS A 77 5.65 5.92 -8.01
C HIS A 77 6.16 6.73 -6.81
N VAL A 78 5.88 8.03 -6.76
CA VAL A 78 6.21 8.86 -5.59
C VAL A 78 5.43 8.36 -4.35
N ILE A 79 4.14 8.08 -4.50
CA ILE A 79 3.32 7.54 -3.39
C ILE A 79 3.81 6.15 -2.96
N MET A 80 4.21 5.29 -3.89
CA MET A 80 4.85 4.00 -3.58
C MET A 80 6.14 4.19 -2.80
N ALA A 81 7.00 5.14 -3.18
CA ALA A 81 8.22 5.44 -2.42
C ALA A 81 7.90 5.89 -0.99
N VAL A 82 6.90 6.77 -0.80
CA VAL A 82 6.44 7.17 0.55
C VAL A 82 5.98 5.97 1.36
N SER A 83 5.23 5.04 0.74
CA SER A 83 4.77 3.83 1.42
C SER A 83 5.93 2.95 1.91
N LEU A 84 7.02 2.88 1.13
CA LEU A 84 8.23 2.14 1.48
C LEU A 84 8.86 2.74 2.75
N PHE A 85 8.93 4.07 2.87
CA PHE A 85 9.40 4.72 4.08
C PHE A 85 8.53 4.38 5.30
N ILE A 86 7.21 4.35 5.14
CA ILE A 86 6.30 3.95 6.23
C ILE A 86 6.56 2.49 6.65
N PHE A 87 6.76 1.58 5.69
CA PHE A 87 7.13 0.19 5.96
C PHE A 87 8.46 0.05 6.71
N LEU A 88 9.47 0.81 6.32
CA LEU A 88 10.78 0.82 6.98
C LEU A 88 10.68 1.35 8.41
N LEU A 89 9.91 2.43 8.63
CA LEU A 89 9.65 2.97 9.96
C LEU A 89 8.93 1.93 10.84
N GLY A 90 7.90 1.27 10.33
CA GLY A 90 7.21 0.19 11.01
C GLY A 90 8.16 -0.95 11.40
N SER A 91 9.00 -1.41 10.47
CA SER A 91 9.96 -2.50 10.69
C SER A 91 10.95 -2.22 11.83
N ARG A 92 11.33 -0.96 12.05
CA ARG A 92 12.18 -0.57 13.19
C ARG A 92 11.50 -0.84 14.54
N TYR A 93 10.19 -0.62 14.65
CA TYR A 93 9.44 -0.94 15.87
C TYR A 93 9.40 -2.44 16.12
N LEU A 94 9.21 -3.25 15.08
CA LEU A 94 9.22 -4.70 15.21
C LEU A 94 10.59 -5.21 15.71
N LEU A 95 11.68 -4.73 15.11
CA LEU A 95 13.04 -5.11 15.51
C LEU A 95 13.33 -4.72 16.97
N ARG A 96 12.86 -3.55 17.41
CA ARG A 96 13.01 -3.11 18.80
C ARG A 96 12.23 -4.02 19.75
N SER A 97 10.96 -4.29 19.47
CA SER A 97 10.14 -5.19 20.28
C SER A 97 10.73 -6.61 20.34
N ALA A 98 11.23 -7.12 19.21
CA ALA A 98 11.87 -8.44 19.16
C ALA A 98 13.16 -8.50 20.01
N LYS A 99 14.00 -7.46 19.97
CA LYS A 99 15.19 -7.38 20.84
C LYS A 99 14.81 -7.33 22.31
N GLU A 100 13.82 -6.52 22.69
CA GLU A 100 13.38 -6.39 24.10
C GLU A 100 12.80 -7.71 24.67
N HIS A 101 12.38 -8.66 23.82
CA HIS A 101 11.80 -9.94 24.24
C HIS A 101 12.73 -11.14 24.02
N SER A 102 13.72 -11.05 23.14
CA SER A 102 14.70 -12.13 22.88
C SER A 102 15.77 -12.28 23.97
N PHE A 103 15.84 -11.37 24.95
CA PHE A 103 16.81 -11.38 26.05
C PHE A 103 16.16 -11.58 27.43
N LYS A 104 14.95 -12.14 27.47
CA LYS A 104 14.32 -12.68 28.69
C LYS A 104 14.12 -14.17 28.52
#